data_AF-A0A372QAE1-F1
#
_entry.id   AF-A0A372QAE1-F1
#
_cell.length_a   1.000
_cell.length_b   1.000
_cell.length_c   1.000
_cell.angle_alpha   90.00
_cell.angle_beta   90.00
_cell.angle_gamma   90.00
#
_symmetry.space_group_name_H-M   'P 1'
#
loop_
_entity.id
_entity.type
_entity.pdbx_description
1 polymer ?
#
loop_
_entity_poly.entity_id
_entity_poly.type
_entity_poly.pdbx_seq_one_letter_code
_entity_poly.pdbx_strand_id
1 'polypeptide(L)'
;MSEFPKLVDDCLQNIFEYLSNDLTALHSCVLVNRKWCQISIPVFWRDPWEYRRVGSLKKSFTIINTFILTLPEESQRKLLQIEIIQHSFLKRPIFEYSKFLQSIDLHELENDIKIWMHHQFKQRKKKVIKNFSLIDNNIKGNEQIQNFKRN
;
A
#
# COMPACT_ATOMS: atom_id res chain seq x y z
N MET A 1 -9.42 20.95 -31.15
CA MET A 1 -8.94 20.43 -29.85
C MET A 1 -8.23 21.58 -29.16
N SER A 2 -8.81 22.15 -28.11
CA SER A 2 -8.24 23.31 -27.43
C SER A 2 -7.13 22.88 -26.47
N GLU A 3 -5.89 23.27 -26.76
CA GLU A 3 -4.79 23.26 -25.79
C GLU A 3 -5.14 24.22 -24.65
N PHE A 4 -5.42 23.68 -23.47
CA PHE A 4 -5.43 24.49 -22.25
C PHE A 4 -3.98 24.88 -21.93
N PRO A 5 -3.72 26.15 -21.57
CA PRO A 5 -2.37 26.67 -21.51
C PRO A 5 -1.59 26.03 -20.36
N LYS A 6 -0.30 25.77 -20.62
CA LYS A 6 0.74 25.35 -19.67
C LYS A 6 0.71 26.11 -18.33
N LEU A 7 0.18 27.33 -18.35
CA LEU A 7 -0.09 28.20 -17.21
C LEU A 7 -0.93 27.55 -16.10
N VAL A 8 -1.88 26.67 -16.42
CA VAL A 8 -2.71 26.02 -15.39
C VAL A 8 -1.87 25.06 -14.55
N ASP A 9 -0.91 24.38 -15.17
CA ASP A 9 -0.05 23.42 -14.47
C ASP A 9 0.94 24.13 -13.55
N ASP A 10 1.56 25.20 -14.04
CA ASP A 10 2.50 25.99 -13.25
C ASP A 10 1.81 26.65 -12.05
N CYS A 11 0.57 27.15 -12.23
CA CYS A 11 -0.25 27.65 -11.14
C CYS A 11 -0.61 26.55 -10.13
N LEU A 12 -1.04 25.37 -10.59
CA LEU A 12 -1.34 24.23 -9.71
C LEU A 12 -0.09 23.78 -8.95
N GLN A 13 1.07 23.74 -9.61
CA GLN A 13 2.34 23.41 -8.98
C GLN A 13 2.65 24.38 -7.85
N ASN A 14 2.52 25.69 -8.08
CA ASN A 14 2.74 26.71 -7.05
C ASN A 14 1.77 26.57 -5.87
N ILE A 15 0.49 26.26 -6.14
CA ILE A 15 -0.50 25.99 -5.09
C ILE A 15 -0.08 24.77 -4.26
N PHE A 16 0.30 23.67 -4.91
CA PHE A 16 0.70 22.45 -4.19
C PHE A 16 2.02 22.62 -3.45
N GLU A 17 2.96 23.38 -4.00
CA GLU A 17 4.21 23.75 -3.32
C GLU A 17 3.93 24.58 -2.06
N TYR A 18 3.00 25.54 -2.13
CA TYR A 18 2.57 26.29 -0.95
C TYR A 18 1.93 25.38 0.12
N LEU A 19 1.27 24.31 -0.30
CA LEU A 19 0.67 23.31 0.57
C LEU A 19 1.64 22.21 1.02
N SER A 20 2.96 22.30 0.74
CA SER A 20 3.92 21.22 1.03
C SER A 20 3.91 20.74 2.48
N ASN A 21 3.63 21.64 3.42
CA ASN A 21 3.61 21.36 4.86
C ASN A 21 2.21 20.96 5.38
N ASP A 22 1.18 21.02 4.53
CA ASP A 22 -0.16 20.52 4.84
C ASP A 22 -0.48 19.30 3.97
N LEU A 23 0.06 18.15 4.41
CA LEU A 23 -0.14 16.88 3.72
C LEU A 23 -1.60 16.42 3.73
N THR A 24 -2.44 16.93 4.64
CA THR A 24 -3.88 16.62 4.63
C THR A 24 -4.58 17.35 3.48
N ALA A 25 -4.26 18.62 3.28
CA ALA A 25 -4.72 19.39 2.13
C ALA A 25 -4.20 18.78 0.82
N LEU A 26 -2.89 18.47 0.73
CA LEU A 26 -2.32 17.83 -0.46
C LEU A 26 -2.96 16.47 -0.77
N HIS A 27 -3.20 15.63 0.23
CA HIS A 27 -3.93 14.37 0.03
C HIS A 27 -5.33 14.61 -0.54
N SER A 28 -6.01 15.68 -0.12
CA SER A 28 -7.31 16.05 -0.68
C SER A 28 -7.18 16.49 -2.15
N CYS A 29 -6.13 17.24 -2.48
CA CYS A 29 -5.82 17.63 -3.86
C CYS A 29 -5.56 16.42 -4.78
N VAL A 30 -4.85 15.40 -4.30
CA VAL A 30 -4.56 14.16 -5.04
C VAL A 30 -5.85 13.48 -5.52
N LEU A 31 -6.95 13.61 -4.77
CA LEU A 31 -8.22 12.93 -5.03
C LEU A 31 -9.17 13.71 -5.95
N VAL A 32 -8.86 14.96 -6.30
CA VAL A 32 -9.77 15.82 -7.08
C VAL A 32 -9.98 15.29 -8.51
N ASN A 33 -8.90 15.13 -9.27
CA ASN A 33 -8.93 14.55 -10.62
C ASN A 33 -7.53 14.07 -11.03
N ARG A 34 -7.44 13.41 -12.20
CA ARG A 34 -6.18 12.85 -12.71
C ARG A 34 -5.07 13.89 -12.84
N LYS A 35 -5.40 15.13 -13.23
CA LYS A 35 -4.41 16.19 -13.44
C LYS A 35 -3.83 16.69 -12.13
N TRP A 36 -4.70 16.97 -11.16
CA TRP A 36 -4.30 17.36 -9.81
C TRP A 36 -3.49 16.27 -9.14
N CYS A 37 -3.91 15.00 -9.28
CA CYS A 37 -3.16 13.84 -8.81
C CYS A 37 -1.73 13.83 -9.37
N GLN A 38 -1.55 13.98 -10.69
CA GLN A 38 -0.24 13.93 -11.33
C GLN A 38 0.74 15.01 -10.85
N ILE A 39 0.24 16.22 -10.56
CA ILE A 39 1.07 17.35 -10.16
C ILE A 39 1.31 17.36 -8.64
N SER A 40 0.30 16.99 -7.84
CA SER A 40 0.42 16.99 -6.37
C SER A 40 1.18 15.78 -5.81
N ILE A 41 1.13 14.61 -6.45
CA ILE A 41 1.83 13.40 -5.95
C ILE A 41 3.35 13.63 -5.77
N PRO A 42 4.09 14.22 -6.73
CA PRO A 42 5.50 14.51 -6.55
C PRO A 42 5.81 15.43 -5.37
N VAL A 43 4.90 16.33 -4.99
CA VAL A 43 5.05 17.20 -3.81
C VAL A 43 4.71 16.44 -2.53
N PHE A 44 3.58 15.74 -2.54
CA PHE A 44 3.09 14.96 -1.40
C PHE A 44 4.03 13.80 -1.02
N TRP A 45 4.72 13.20 -1.98
CA TRP A 45 5.58 12.03 -1.75
C TRP A 45 7.05 12.36 -1.41
N ARG A 46 7.38 13.65 -1.15
CA ARG A 46 8.72 14.08 -0.75
C ARG A 46 9.12 13.57 0.62
N ASP A 47 8.20 13.65 1.58
CA ASP A 47 8.27 13.02 2.90
C ASP A 47 6.93 12.33 3.23
N PRO A 48 6.73 11.08 2.80
CA PRO A 48 5.49 10.37 3.09
C PRO A 48 5.34 10.03 4.60
N TRP A 49 6.42 10.07 5.38
CA TRP A 49 6.40 9.77 6.81
C TRP A 49 5.81 10.89 7.65
N GLU A 50 5.92 12.13 7.19
CA GLU A 50 5.19 13.25 7.78
C GLU A 50 3.67 13.03 7.74
N TYR A 51 3.13 12.51 6.62
CA TYR A 51 1.71 12.16 6.51
C TYR A 51 1.31 11.01 7.45
N ARG A 52 2.26 10.10 7.73
CA ARG A 52 2.09 9.00 8.68
C ARG A 52 2.06 9.51 10.12
N ARG A 53 2.84 10.53 10.50
CA ARG A 53 2.85 11.11 11.86
C ARG A 53 1.49 11.71 12.24
N VAL A 54 0.78 12.30 11.28
CA VAL A 54 -0.59 12.83 11.46
C VAL A 54 -1.66 11.72 11.26
N GLY A 55 -1.24 10.46 11.23
CA GLY A 55 -1.98 9.36 10.63
C GLY A 55 -2.25 8.15 11.52
N SER A 56 -2.85 7.12 10.91
CA SER A 56 -3.01 5.80 11.52
C SER A 56 -1.99 4.81 10.98
N LEU A 57 -1.80 3.68 11.67
CA LEU A 57 -0.98 2.55 11.18
C LEU A 57 -1.35 2.08 9.77
N LYS A 58 -2.61 2.26 9.35
CA LYS A 58 -3.04 1.94 7.98
C LYS A 58 -2.29 2.78 6.93
N LYS A 59 -2.05 4.07 7.21
CA LYS A 59 -1.29 4.96 6.31
C LYS A 59 0.17 4.51 6.20
N SER A 60 0.80 4.19 7.34
CA SER A 60 2.15 3.60 7.38
C SER A 60 2.24 2.33 6.51
N PHE A 61 1.27 1.42 6.63
CA PHE A 61 1.25 0.22 5.81
C PHE A 61 1.06 0.52 4.32
N THR A 62 0.23 1.49 3.95
CA THR A 62 0.08 1.93 2.55
C THR A 62 1.40 2.46 2.00
N ILE A 63 2.13 3.26 2.78
CA ILE A 63 3.43 3.81 2.39
C ILE A 63 4.43 2.67 2.17
N ILE A 64 4.60 1.77 3.15
CA ILE A 64 5.48 0.60 3.03
C ILE A 64 5.10 -0.25 1.83
N ASN A 65 3.81 -0.52 1.63
CA ASN A 65 3.37 -1.32 0.51
C ASN A 65 3.74 -0.67 -0.82
N THR A 66 3.58 0.64 -0.92
CA THR A 66 3.96 1.41 -2.11
C THR A 66 5.46 1.31 -2.36
N PHE A 67 6.30 1.39 -1.33
CA PHE A 67 7.74 1.19 -1.46
C PHE A 67 8.10 -0.21 -1.93
N ILE A 68 7.48 -1.24 -1.37
CA ILE A 68 7.73 -2.62 -1.81
C ILE A 68 7.43 -2.78 -3.31
N LEU A 69 6.35 -2.14 -3.79
CA LEU A 69 5.96 -2.17 -5.20
C LEU A 69 6.90 -1.40 -6.14
N THR A 70 7.67 -0.44 -5.62
CA THR A 70 8.68 0.29 -6.38
C THR A 70 10.09 -0.31 -6.29
N LEU A 71 10.29 -1.36 -5.48
CA LEU A 71 11.56 -2.08 -5.43
C LEU A 71 11.87 -2.79 -6.76
N PRO A 72 13.14 -3.08 -7.05
CA PRO A 72 13.51 -3.94 -8.18
C PRO A 72 12.78 -5.28 -8.13
N GLU A 73 12.46 -5.83 -9.30
CA GLU A 73 11.69 -7.07 -9.42
C GLU A 73 12.37 -8.24 -8.68
N GLU A 74 13.70 -8.28 -8.65
CA GLU A 74 14.46 -9.29 -7.90
C GLU A 74 14.15 -9.23 -6.39
N SER A 75 14.10 -8.04 -5.82
CA SER A 75 13.75 -7.84 -4.41
C SER A 75 12.31 -8.25 -4.13
N GLN A 76 11.38 -7.91 -5.03
CA GLN A 76 9.98 -8.34 -4.92
C GLN A 76 9.86 -9.86 -4.98
N ARG A 77 10.60 -10.53 -5.86
CA ARG A 77 10.65 -12.01 -5.94
C ARG A 77 11.17 -12.65 -4.66
N LYS A 78 12.21 -12.08 -4.04
CA LYS A 78 12.71 -12.56 -2.73
C LYS A 78 11.62 -12.46 -1.66
N LEU A 79 10.89 -11.35 -1.61
CA LEU A 79 9.79 -11.15 -0.64
C LEU A 79 8.61 -12.12 -0.85
N LEU A 80 8.33 -12.52 -2.10
CA LEU A 80 7.34 -13.55 -2.42
C LEU A 80 7.80 -14.94 -1.98
N GLN A 81 9.07 -15.30 -2.22
CA GLN A 81 9.63 -16.61 -1.87
C GLN A 81 9.56 -16.90 -0.37
N ILE A 82 9.81 -15.87 0.45
CA ILE A 82 9.69 -15.95 1.91
C ILE A 82 8.25 -15.73 2.40
N GLU A 83 7.28 -15.64 1.48
CA GLU A 83 5.85 -15.47 1.72
C GLU A 83 5.47 -14.27 2.61
N ILE A 84 6.31 -13.22 2.60
CA ILE A 84 6.01 -11.96 3.30
C ILE A 84 4.93 -11.19 2.55
N ILE A 85 4.96 -11.24 1.21
CA ILE A 85 3.93 -10.67 0.32
C ILE A 85 3.29 -11.78 -0.53
N GLN A 86 2.08 -11.52 -1.05
CA GLN A 86 1.34 -12.45 -1.92
C GLN A 86 1.37 -11.98 -3.37
N HIS A 87 1.19 -12.87 -4.36
CA HIS A 87 1.11 -12.44 -5.77
C HIS A 87 0.01 -11.40 -6.04
N SER A 88 -1.12 -11.48 -5.32
CA SER A 88 -2.21 -10.49 -5.40
C SER A 88 -1.79 -9.07 -4.97
N PHE A 89 -0.67 -8.96 -4.27
CA PHE A 89 -0.08 -7.70 -3.84
C PHE A 89 0.57 -6.94 -5.01
N LEU A 90 1.11 -7.65 -5.99
CA LEU A 90 1.93 -7.09 -7.07
C LEU A 90 1.04 -6.44 -8.14
N LYS A 91 0.53 -5.25 -7.82
CA LYS A 91 -0.07 -4.36 -8.81
C LYS A 91 0.93 -3.24 -9.08
N ARG A 92 1.27 -3.05 -10.36
CA ARG A 92 2.21 -1.99 -10.74
C ARG A 92 1.64 -0.63 -10.31
N PRO A 93 2.40 0.17 -9.54
CA PRO A 93 1.94 1.49 -9.14
C PRO A 93 1.81 2.40 -10.37
N ILE A 94 0.90 3.38 -10.27
CA ILE A 94 0.67 4.36 -11.35
C ILE A 94 1.89 5.25 -11.56
N PHE A 95 2.64 5.50 -10.48
CA PHE A 95 3.83 6.33 -10.47
C PHE A 95 5.03 5.56 -9.92
N GLU A 96 6.23 5.97 -10.32
CA GLU A 96 7.48 5.52 -9.70
C GLU A 96 7.74 6.33 -8.44
N TYR A 97 6.96 6.08 -7.39
CA TYR A 97 6.96 6.84 -6.13
C TYR A 97 8.35 6.98 -5.49
N SER A 98 9.25 6.02 -5.70
CA SER A 98 10.63 6.08 -5.22
C SER A 98 11.41 7.27 -5.78
N LYS A 99 11.07 7.77 -6.99
CA LYS A 99 11.72 8.94 -7.60
C LYS A 99 11.33 10.27 -6.96
N PHE A 100 10.22 10.31 -6.23
CA PHE A 100 9.70 11.53 -5.62
C PHE A 100 10.17 11.74 -4.19
N LEU A 101 10.77 10.70 -3.59
CA LEU A 101 11.26 10.74 -2.23
C LEU A 101 12.44 11.73 -2.12
N GLN A 102 12.34 12.69 -1.20
CA GLN A 102 13.40 13.65 -0.92
C GLN A 102 14.01 13.46 0.46
N SER A 103 13.19 13.07 1.45
CA SER A 103 13.64 12.77 2.80
C SER A 103 13.01 11.47 3.29
N ILE A 104 13.78 10.73 4.09
CA ILE A 104 13.29 9.54 4.78
C ILE A 104 14.00 9.42 6.12
N ASP A 105 13.21 9.37 7.19
CA ASP A 105 13.74 9.02 8.50
C ASP A 105 13.90 7.50 8.56
N LEU A 106 15.14 7.03 8.61
CA LEU A 106 15.46 5.60 8.62
C LEU A 106 14.99 4.91 9.90
N HIS A 107 14.94 5.62 11.02
CA HIS A 107 14.48 5.07 12.29
C HIS A 107 12.95 4.86 12.26
N GLU A 108 12.21 5.85 11.75
CA GLU A 108 10.77 5.71 11.56
C GLU A 108 10.44 4.61 10.54
N LEU A 109 11.17 4.56 9.43
CA LEU A 109 11.06 3.50 8.42
C LEU A 109 11.28 2.12 9.04
N GLU A 110 12.37 1.93 9.77
CA GLU A 110 12.72 0.64 10.37
C GLU A 110 11.62 0.20 11.36
N ASN A 111 11.13 1.12 12.19
CA ASN A 111 10.06 0.84 13.13
C ASN A 111 8.75 0.45 12.41
N ASP A 112 8.38 1.20 11.38
CA ASP A 112 7.19 0.91 10.58
C ASP A 112 7.30 -0.44 9.87
N ILE A 113 8.47 -0.79 9.33
CA ILE A 113 8.71 -2.10 8.71
C ILE A 113 8.52 -3.20 9.74
N LYS A 114 9.06 -3.06 10.96
CA LYS A 114 8.87 -4.06 12.03
C LYS A 114 7.40 -4.27 12.36
N ILE A 115 6.64 -3.19 12.53
CA ILE A 115 5.20 -3.25 12.82
C ILE A 115 4.44 -3.89 11.65
N TRP A 116 4.76 -3.49 10.43
CA TRP A 116 4.16 -4.02 9.21
C TRP A 116 4.44 -5.52 9.06
N MET A 117 5.69 -5.96 9.25
CA MET A 117 6.07 -7.37 9.19
C MET A 117 5.31 -8.19 10.23
N HIS A 118 5.25 -7.72 11.48
CA HIS A 118 4.48 -8.37 12.54
C HIS A 118 3.00 -8.51 12.15
N HIS A 119 2.42 -7.46 11.56
CA HIS A 119 1.07 -7.49 11.04
C HIS A 119 0.90 -8.52 9.92
N GLN A 120 1.80 -8.58 8.93
CA GLN A 120 1.74 -9.58 7.85
C GLN A 120 1.77 -11.02 8.40
N PHE A 121 2.69 -11.32 9.32
CA PHE A 121 2.76 -12.64 9.95
C PHE A 121 1.50 -13.00 10.71
N LYS A 122 0.93 -12.05 11.47
CA LYS A 122 -0.32 -12.25 12.20
C LYS A 122 -1.49 -12.55 11.26
N GLN A 123 -1.59 -11.82 10.14
CA GLN A 123 -2.64 -12.04 9.15
C GLN A 123 -2.46 -13.37 8.42
N ARG A 124 -1.22 -13.77 8.12
CA ARG A 124 -0.92 -15.09 7.55
C ARG A 124 -1.32 -16.21 8.50
N LYS A 125 -0.94 -16.14 9.78
CA LYS A 125 -1.32 -17.14 10.79
C LYS A 125 -2.84 -17.28 10.91
N LYS A 126 -3.58 -16.16 10.92
CA LYS A 126 -5.05 -16.17 10.91
C LYS A 126 -5.63 -16.86 9.67
N LYS A 127 -5.07 -16.60 8.48
CA LYS A 127 -5.52 -17.22 7.22
C LYS A 127 -5.30 -18.74 7.25
N VAL A 128 -4.14 -19.19 7.74
CA VAL A 128 -3.83 -20.62 7.91
C VAL A 128 -4.82 -21.29 8.87
N ILE A 129 -5.02 -20.72 10.06
CA ILE A 129 -5.96 -21.26 11.06
C ILE A 129 -7.39 -21.35 10.48
N LYS A 130 -7.84 -20.29 9.79
CA LYS A 130 -9.15 -20.29 9.13
C LYS A 130 -9.27 -21.41 8.09
N ASN A 131 -8.24 -21.61 7.27
CA ASN A 131 -8.23 -22.66 6.27
C ASN A 131 -8.30 -24.06 6.90
N PHE A 132 -7.54 -24.33 7.97
CA PHE A 132 -7.64 -25.58 8.71
C PHE A 132 -9.04 -25.82 9.27
N SER A 133 -9.65 -24.82 9.90
CA SER A 133 -11.02 -24.96 10.43
C SER A 133 -12.07 -25.26 9.36
N LEU A 134 -11.90 -24.75 8.14
CA LEU A 134 -12.77 -25.04 7.00
C LEU A 134 -12.60 -26.48 6.50
N ILE A 135 -11.36 -26.98 6.47
CA ILE A 135 -11.05 -28.36 6.08
C ILE A 135 -11.65 -29.34 7.08
N ASP A 136 -11.46 -29.10 8.39
CA ASP A 136 -12.00 -29.96 9.45
C ASP A 136 -13.53 -30.05 9.38
N ASN A 137 -14.21 -28.94 9.11
CA ASN A 137 -15.66 -28.93 8.95
C ASN A 137 -16.12 -29.69 7.69
N ASN A 138 -15.38 -29.58 6.58
CA ASN A 138 -15.70 -30.30 5.35
C ASN A 138 -15.49 -31.82 5.50
N ILE A 139 -14.45 -32.25 6.23
CA ILE A 139 -14.20 -33.68 6.52
C ILE A 139 -15.36 -34.24 7.36
N LYS A 140 -15.73 -33.57 8.46
CA LYS A 140 -16.85 -33.99 9.32
C LYS A 140 -18.19 -34.03 8.57
N GLY A 141 -18.45 -33.05 7.71
CA GLY A 141 -19.66 -33.04 6.88
C GLY A 141 -19.72 -34.22 5.90
N ASN A 142 -18.57 -34.59 5.31
CA ASN A 142 -18.49 -35.72 4.38
C ASN A 142 -18.65 -37.08 5.08
N GLU A 143 -18.10 -37.26 6.29
CA GLU A 143 -18.30 -38.48 7.08
C GLU A 143 -19.77 -38.70 7.46
N GLN A 144 -20.48 -37.63 7.82
CA GLN A 144 -21.92 -37.70 8.08
C GLN A 144 -22.69 -38.14 6.83
N ILE A 145 -22.39 -37.58 5.66
CA ILE A 145 -23.05 -37.92 4.39
C ILE A 145 -22.79 -39.39 4.00
N GLN A 146 -21.58 -39.92 4.22
CA GLN A 146 -21.29 -41.33 3.93
C GLN A 146 -22.02 -42.30 4.85
N ASN A 147 -22.18 -41.97 6.13
CA ASN A 147 -22.93 -42.79 7.08
C ASN A 147 -24.43 -42.86 6.76
N PHE A 148 -25.01 -41.83 6.13
CA PHE A 148 -26.40 -41.84 5.68
C PHE A 148 -26.67 -42.69 4.44
N LYS A 149 -25.65 -43.02 3.63
CA LYS A 149 -25.81 -43.84 2.39
C LYS A 149 -25.65 -45.34 2.61
N ARG A 150 -25.34 -45.78 3.84
CA ARG A 150 -25.03 -47.18 4.18
C ARG A 150 -26.17 -47.93 4.89
N ASN A 151 -27.31 -47.27 5.11
CA ASN A 151 -28.55 -47.85 5.64
C ASN A 151 -29.63 -47.90 4.55
#